data_AF-C4Y3Q4-F1
#
_entry.id   AF-C4Y3Q4-F1
#
_cell.length_a   1.000
_cell.length_b   1.000
_cell.length_c   1.000
_cell.angle_alpha   90.00
_cell.angle_beta   90.00
_cell.angle_gamma   90.00
#
_symmetry.space_group_name_H-M   'P 1'
#
loop_
_entity.id
_entity.type
_entity.pdbx_description
1 polymer ?
#
loop_
_entity_poly.entity_id
_entity_poly.type
_entity_poly.pdbx_seq_one_letter_code
_entity_poly.pdbx_strand_id
1 'polypeptide(L)'
;MAQGNLKLKSKAKGRVTKKQSNLRAAAPLILKPKKATAKQAFKLKQSVGSSIGTEKLIASRVGHLELIKGSRRQIEKEDKASKKKSAK
;
A
#
# COMPACT_ATOMS: atom_id res chain seq x y z
N MET A 1 12.09 -47.12 -51.11
CA MET A 1 11.86 -47.59 -49.73
C MET A 1 11.11 -46.52 -48.97
N ALA A 2 9.85 -46.77 -48.59
CA ALA A 2 9.04 -45.80 -47.86
C ALA A 2 9.57 -45.68 -46.42
N GLN A 3 10.16 -44.54 -46.07
CA GLN A 3 10.49 -44.21 -44.69
C GLN A 3 9.17 -44.00 -43.94
N GLY A 4 8.73 -45.03 -43.21
CA GLY A 4 7.55 -44.94 -42.35
C GLY A 4 7.70 -43.82 -41.33
N ASN A 5 6.58 -43.15 -41.00
CA ASN A 5 6.52 -42.04 -40.05
C ASN A 5 7.24 -42.38 -38.74
N LEU A 6 8.43 -41.81 -38.55
CA LEU A 6 9.11 -41.78 -37.27
C LEU A 6 8.25 -40.97 -36.30
N LYS A 7 7.47 -41.64 -35.45
CA LYS A 7 6.74 -41.01 -34.36
C LYS A 7 7.75 -40.35 -33.43
N LEU A 8 8.01 -39.05 -33.64
CA LEU A 8 8.78 -38.23 -32.73
C LEU A 8 8.07 -38.28 -31.37
N LYS A 9 8.70 -38.94 -30.39
CA LYS A 9 8.16 -39.02 -29.04
C LYS A 9 7.99 -37.59 -28.52
N SER A 10 6.81 -37.28 -27.96
CA SER A 10 6.56 -35.98 -27.35
C SER A 10 7.61 -35.72 -26.28
N LYS A 11 8.14 -34.49 -26.25
CA LYS A 11 9.14 -34.10 -25.25
C LYS A 11 8.57 -34.38 -23.86
N ALA A 12 9.27 -35.21 -23.08
CA ALA A 12 8.87 -35.53 -21.71
C ALA A 12 8.70 -34.22 -20.91
N LYS A 13 7.70 -34.19 -20.01
CA LYS A 13 7.49 -33.05 -19.12
C LYS A 13 8.78 -32.79 -18.35
N GLY A 14 9.38 -31.61 -18.55
CA GLY A 14 10.61 -31.22 -17.87
C GLY A 14 10.43 -31.36 -16.36
N ARG A 15 11.46 -31.90 -15.68
CA ARG A 15 11.46 -32.08 -14.23
C ARG A 15 11.14 -30.74 -13.56
N VAL A 16 9.98 -30.64 -12.90
CA VAL A 16 9.65 -29.47 -12.07
C VAL A 16 10.59 -29.51 -10.87
N THR A 17 11.68 -28.75 -10.94
CA THR A 17 12.61 -28.62 -9.83
C THR A 17 11.86 -28.01 -8.65
N LYS A 18 11.91 -28.64 -7.47
CA LYS A 18 11.26 -28.17 -6.23
C LYS A 18 11.59 -26.70 -5.86
N LYS A 19 12.66 -26.14 -6.43
CA LYS A 19 13.02 -24.71 -6.32
C LYS A 19 12.99 -24.09 -7.72
N GLN A 20 11.80 -23.83 -8.23
CA GLN A 20 11.63 -23.06 -9.46
C GLN A 20 12.01 -21.60 -9.17
N SER A 21 13.16 -21.15 -9.68
CA SER A 21 13.67 -19.78 -9.48
C SER A 21 12.96 -18.73 -10.33
N ASN A 22 12.18 -19.17 -11.32
CA ASN A 22 11.49 -18.29 -12.25
C ASN A 22 10.10 -17.99 -11.71
N LEU A 23 9.86 -16.72 -11.38
CA LEU A 23 8.55 -16.22 -10.99
C LEU A 23 7.52 -16.49 -12.11
N ARG A 24 6.29 -16.85 -11.75
CA ARG A 24 5.18 -16.93 -12.71
C ARG A 24 4.95 -15.54 -13.32
N ALA A 25 4.44 -15.46 -14.55
CA ALA A 25 4.18 -14.17 -15.22
C ALA A 25 3.28 -13.23 -14.40
N ALA A 26 2.30 -13.78 -13.68
CA ALA A 26 1.41 -13.03 -12.78
C ALA A 26 1.92 -12.90 -11.34
N ALA A 27 3.13 -13.38 -11.03
CA ALA A 27 3.65 -13.28 -9.67
C ALA A 27 4.16 -11.86 -9.39
N PRO A 28 3.90 -11.32 -8.19
CA PRO A 28 4.39 -9.99 -7.82
C PRO A 28 5.93 -9.98 -7.81
N LEU A 29 6.51 -9.01 -8.50
CA LEU A 29 7.96 -8.83 -8.58
C LEU A 29 8.51 -8.30 -7.24
N ILE A 30 9.50 -8.98 -6.68
CA ILE A 30 10.20 -8.53 -5.47
C ILE A 30 11.24 -7.47 -5.86
N LEU A 31 10.83 -6.20 -5.85
CA LEU A 31 11.70 -5.06 -6.15
C LEU A 31 12.49 -4.60 -4.91
N LYS A 32 13.34 -5.49 -4.36
CA LYS A 32 14.21 -5.16 -3.22
C LYS A 32 15.62 -4.75 -3.68
N PRO A 33 16.21 -3.67 -3.13
CA PRO A 33 17.57 -3.28 -3.47
C PRO A 33 18.59 -4.29 -2.92
N LYS A 34 19.57 -4.65 -3.75
CA LYS A 34 20.65 -5.59 -3.37
C LYS A 34 21.78 -4.90 -2.61
N LYS A 35 22.11 -3.65 -2.97
CA LYS A 35 23.22 -2.86 -2.39
C LYS A 35 22.89 -2.38 -0.97
N ALA A 36 23.88 -2.39 -0.08
CA ALA A 36 23.71 -2.04 1.34
C ALA A 36 23.21 -0.60 1.55
N THR A 37 23.77 0.36 0.82
CA THR A 37 23.39 1.78 0.87
C THR A 37 21.91 1.99 0.49
N ALA A 38 21.46 1.34 -0.58
CA ALA A 38 20.08 1.43 -1.06
C ALA A 38 19.06 0.72 -0.13
N LYS A 39 19.49 -0.24 0.70
CA LYS A 39 18.59 -0.90 1.68
C LYS A 39 18.13 0.06 2.77
N GLN A 40 18.98 0.98 3.22
CA GLN A 40 18.63 1.97 4.25
C GLN A 40 17.56 2.94 3.73
N ALA A 41 17.77 3.50 2.53
CA ALA A 41 16.80 4.37 1.87
C ALA A 41 15.44 3.67 1.63
N PHE A 42 15.46 2.39 1.23
CA PHE A 42 14.23 1.62 1.04
C PHE A 42 13.43 1.40 2.33
N LYS A 43 14.12 1.18 3.47
CA LYS A 43 13.48 1.09 4.78
C LYS A 43 12.87 2.43 5.21
N LEU A 44 13.60 3.53 5.03
CA LEU A 44 13.12 4.89 5.31
C LEU A 44 11.90 5.27 4.46
N LYS A 45 11.86 4.85 3.18
CA LYS A 45 10.69 5.08 2.32
C LYS A 45 9.41 4.42 2.87
N GLN A 46 9.52 3.23 3.48
CA GLN A 46 8.35 2.59 4.10
C GLN A 46 7.86 3.38 5.31
N SER A 47 8.75 3.84 6.19
CA SER A 47 8.36 4.59 7.38
C SER A 47 7.78 5.97 7.04
N VAL A 48 8.38 6.69 6.08
CA VAL A 48 7.90 8.01 5.63
C VAL A 48 6.62 7.88 4.78
N GLY A 49 6.46 6.80 4.03
CA GLY A 49 5.20 6.53 3.32
C GLY A 49 4.01 6.36 4.27
N SER A 50 4.23 5.74 5.43
CA SER A 50 3.22 5.64 6.48
C SER A 50 2.87 7.00 7.08
N SER A 51 3.85 7.87 7.35
CA SER A 51 3.58 9.20 7.91
C SER A 51 2.77 10.08 6.93
N ILE A 52 3.16 10.12 5.66
CA ILE A 52 2.43 10.87 4.61
C ILE A 52 0.98 10.35 4.45
N GLY A 53 0.79 9.03 4.48
CA GLY A 53 -0.53 8.43 4.45
C GLY A 53 -1.38 8.81 5.67
N THR A 54 -0.77 8.81 6.86
CA THR A 54 -1.44 9.22 8.10
C THR A 54 -1.76 10.71 8.15
N GLU A 55 -0.86 11.59 7.70
CA GLU A 55 -1.10 13.04 7.62
C GLU A 55 -2.26 13.36 6.70
N LYS A 56 -2.34 12.69 5.54
CA LYS A 56 -3.46 12.83 4.61
C LYS A 56 -4.79 12.36 5.21
N LEU A 57 -4.78 11.25 5.95
CA LEU A 57 -5.97 10.70 6.62
C LEU A 57 -6.40 11.58 7.79
N ILE A 58 -5.45 12.11 8.57
CA ILE A 58 -5.72 13.06 9.65
C ILE A 58 -6.30 14.34 9.07
N ALA A 59 -5.71 14.90 8.00
CA ALA A 59 -6.22 16.10 7.34
C ALA A 59 -7.63 15.91 6.78
N SER A 60 -7.92 14.78 6.13
CA SER A 60 -9.27 14.49 5.63
C SER A 60 -10.28 14.33 6.76
N ARG A 61 -9.89 13.67 7.85
CA ARG A 61 -10.75 13.48 9.03
C ARG A 61 -10.99 14.80 9.76
N VAL A 62 -9.97 15.64 9.93
CA VAL A 62 -10.10 16.96 10.57
C VAL A 62 -10.99 17.86 9.71
N GLY A 63 -10.76 17.94 8.39
CA GLY A 63 -11.61 18.74 7.50
C GLY A 63 -13.07 18.26 7.47
N HIS A 64 -13.31 16.95 7.44
CA HIS A 64 -14.67 16.42 7.53
C HIS A 64 -15.33 16.70 8.89
N LEU A 65 -14.56 16.64 9.98
CA LEU A 65 -15.05 16.98 11.32
C LEU A 65 -15.38 18.46 11.45
N GLU A 66 -14.63 19.35 10.79
CA GLU A 66 -14.97 20.78 10.75
C GLU A 66 -16.31 21.03 10.04
N LEU A 67 -16.65 20.23 9.02
CA LEU A 67 -17.94 20.30 8.36
C LEU A 67 -19.10 19.77 9.23
N ILE A 68 -18.89 18.68 9.96
CA ILE A 68 -19.94 18.06 10.78
C ILE A 68 -20.13 18.75 12.13
N LYS A 69 -19.02 19.06 12.82
CA LYS A 69 -19.02 19.56 14.21
C LYS A 69 -18.76 21.06 14.30
N GLY A 70 -18.39 21.71 13.20
CA GLY A 70 -17.93 23.09 13.21
C GLY A 70 -16.44 23.22 13.59
N SER A 71 -15.85 24.35 13.22
CA SER A 71 -14.47 24.67 13.61
C SER A 71 -14.37 24.90 15.12
N ARG A 72 -13.20 24.65 15.73
CA ARG A 72 -12.95 24.94 17.16
C ARG A 72 -13.39 26.35 17.57
N ARG A 73 -13.16 27.33 16.71
CA ARG A 73 -13.54 28.74 16.96
C ARG A 73 -15.06 28.95 17.01
N GLN A 74 -15.84 28.17 16.25
CA GLN A 74 -17.30 28.24 16.29
C GLN A 74 -17.84 27.57 17.55
N ILE A 75 -17.34 26.36 17.88
CA ILE A 75 -17.72 25.63 19.09
C ILE A 75 -17.42 26.46 20.34
N GLU A 76 -16.23 27.07 20.44
CA GLU A 76 -15.87 27.92 21.58
C GLU A 76 -16.75 29.18 21.70
N LYS A 77 -17.22 29.73 20.58
CA LYS A 77 -18.14 30.87 20.58
C LYS A 77 -19.54 30.46 21.04
N GLU A 78 -20.03 29.31 20.56
CA GLU A 78 -21.31 28.73 20.96
C GLU A 78 -21.31 28.36 22.45
N ASP A 79 -20.24 27.74 22.94
CA ASP A 79 -20.08 27.40 24.37
C ASP A 79 -20.03 28.62 25.27
N LYS A 80 -19.38 29.71 24.82
CA LYS A 80 -19.36 30.98 25.57
C LYS A 80 -20.74 31.65 25.54
N ALA A 81 -21.46 31.57 24.42
CA ALA A 81 -22.80 32.14 24.29
C ALA A 81 -23.83 31.36 25.12
N SER A 82 -23.76 30.02 25.15
CA SER A 82 -24.64 29.16 25.95
C SER A 82 -24.43 29.39 27.45
N LYS A 83 -23.16 29.47 27.91
CA LYS A 83 -22.83 29.79 29.32
C LYS A 83 -23.33 31.16 29.76
N LYS A 84 -23.26 32.17 28.89
CA LYS A 84 -23.81 33.50 29.18
C LYS A 84 -25.34 33.52 29.25
N LYS A 85 -26.02 32.66 28.49
CA LYS A 85 -27.48 32.52 28.54
C LYS A 85 -27.96 31.71 29.75
N SER A 86 -27.18 30.72 30.21
CA SER A 86 -27.52 29.94 31.41
C SER A 86 -27.23 30.64 32.73
N ALA A 87 -26.36 31.66 32.71
CA ALA A 87 -26.00 32.46 33.88
C ALA A 87 -26.89 33.69 34.08
N LYS A 88 -27.85 33.92 33.19
CA LYS A 88 -28.81 35.03 33.23
C LYS A 88 -30.21 34.47 33.49
#